data_AF-F4A0D5-F1
#
_entry.id   AF-F4A0D5-F1
#
_cell.length_a   1.000
_cell.length_b   1.000
_cell.length_c   1.000
_cell.angle_alpha   90.00
_cell.angle_beta   90.00
_cell.angle_gamma   90.00
#
_symmetry.space_group_name_H-M   'P 1'
#
loop_
_entity.id
_entity.type
_entity.pdbx_description
1 polymer ?
#
loop_
_entity_poly.entity_id
_entity_poly.type
_entity_poly.pdbx_seq_one_letter_code
_entity_poly.pdbx_strand_id
1 'polypeptide(L)'
;MVLMPDQKADSISQWADTAASDPILRSICGLDSDTACGVASYYDFINRLWLSPLNSSARIKKLRPFKSKPRRKLKAGQKQPSKHSGVVAKLVKLAIKDGLPKYHPKRVLQRLLARAVVDDSMKLGILGNPQSFVVAADGTPFYSGANPRGTKVCDCKSRGIYDCKCPRRYSDPDARLGWDSYREQWYYGDNLFCVVAADSPYDPPVYLRMGQASRHDSVLCIFALSEVRELYPNIRIAEVMADGAMDNYPTYELLHSWNITPFISLDSNAKAKSSGELPSGVLCLDDKGNPICPAGISYQNCGYSHPKGIKYCCWFAYKGIDSPCKCTDSPYGRTVYLKPGDDLRLYPPVHRDSKAFRKRYKRRTTAERNNKRLFIDYDIEAYGSRSSKMIFALATMAAINSHLDA
;
A
#
# COMPACT_ATOMS: atom_id res chain seq x y z
N MET A 1 22.30 -10.21 -9.60
CA MET A 1 21.39 -9.75 -8.52
C MET A 1 19.92 -10.00 -8.86
N VAL A 2 19.44 -9.69 -10.06
CA VAL A 2 18.05 -10.00 -10.49
C VAL A 2 17.76 -11.50 -10.38
N LEU A 3 18.66 -12.34 -10.87
CA LEU A 3 18.57 -13.80 -10.78
C LEU A 3 18.71 -14.36 -9.35
N MET A 4 19.13 -13.58 -8.36
CA MET A 4 19.35 -14.09 -7.01
C MET A 4 18.06 -14.60 -6.35
N PRO A 5 16.96 -13.81 -6.28
CA PRO A 5 15.67 -14.32 -5.80
C PRO A 5 15.07 -15.39 -6.71
N ASP A 6 15.33 -15.35 -8.02
CA ASP A 6 14.88 -16.39 -8.96
C ASP A 6 15.51 -17.76 -8.65
N GLN A 7 16.81 -17.77 -8.39
CA GLN A 7 17.57 -18.95 -7.98
C GLN A 7 17.41 -19.30 -6.49
N LYS A 8 16.50 -18.61 -5.77
CA LYS A 8 16.21 -18.81 -4.34
C LYS A 8 17.45 -18.77 -3.44
N ALA A 9 18.44 -17.96 -3.79
CA ALA A 9 19.60 -17.74 -2.95
C ALA A 9 19.23 -16.79 -1.79
N ASP A 10 19.44 -17.25 -0.56
CA ASP A 10 19.04 -16.55 0.67
C ASP A 10 20.14 -15.62 1.21
N SER A 11 21.31 -15.58 0.56
CA SER A 11 22.39 -14.68 0.94
C SER A 11 23.22 -14.26 -0.27
N ILE A 12 23.83 -13.07 -0.20
CA ILE A 12 24.75 -12.59 -1.23
C ILE A 12 25.99 -13.48 -1.31
N SER A 13 26.44 -14.06 -0.20
CA SER A 13 27.58 -14.99 -0.19
C SER A 13 27.26 -16.24 -0.98
N GLN A 14 26.13 -16.91 -0.68
CA GLN A 14 25.67 -18.06 -1.44
C GLN A 14 25.48 -17.71 -2.91
N TRP A 15 24.85 -16.57 -3.21
CA TRP A 15 24.67 -16.10 -4.58
C TRP A 15 25.99 -15.89 -5.32
N ALA A 16 26.98 -15.27 -4.68
CA ALA A 16 28.29 -15.04 -5.29
C ALA A 16 28.97 -16.37 -5.64
N ASP A 17 28.90 -17.36 -4.73
CA ASP A 17 29.47 -18.69 -4.96
C ASP A 17 28.73 -19.43 -6.09
N THR A 18 27.40 -19.40 -6.09
CA THR A 18 26.56 -19.99 -7.15
C THR A 18 26.85 -19.35 -8.50
N ALA A 19 26.83 -18.02 -8.56
CA ALA A 19 27.07 -17.28 -9.79
C ALA A 19 28.51 -17.45 -10.28
N ALA A 20 29.49 -17.67 -9.41
CA ALA A 20 30.88 -17.95 -9.81
C ALA A 20 31.05 -19.37 -10.36
N SER A 21 30.33 -20.34 -9.79
CA SER A 21 30.50 -21.76 -10.07
C SER A 21 29.75 -22.22 -11.33
N ASP A 22 28.69 -21.53 -11.72
CA ASP A 22 27.85 -21.90 -12.87
C ASP A 22 28.22 -21.07 -14.13
N PRO A 23 28.76 -21.69 -15.20
CA PRO A 23 29.10 -21.00 -16.45
C PRO A 23 27.91 -20.32 -17.15
N ILE A 24 26.71 -20.90 -17.06
CA ILE A 24 25.50 -20.34 -17.65
C ILE A 24 25.11 -19.07 -16.89
N LEU A 25 25.07 -19.13 -15.55
CA LEU A 25 24.74 -17.95 -14.73
C LEU A 25 25.78 -16.84 -14.90
N ARG A 26 27.07 -17.17 -15.04
CA ARG A 26 28.12 -16.17 -15.37
C ARG A 26 27.82 -15.47 -16.68
N SER A 27 27.56 -16.24 -17.73
CA SER A 27 27.26 -15.70 -19.06
C SER A 27 26.02 -14.79 -19.04
N ILE A 28 24.92 -15.25 -18.43
CA ILE A 28 23.68 -14.45 -18.31
C ILE A 28 23.92 -13.18 -17.48
N CYS A 29 24.75 -13.25 -16.43
CA CYS A 29 25.10 -12.08 -15.62
C CYS A 29 26.11 -11.15 -16.30
N GLY A 30 26.64 -11.49 -17.48
CA GLY A 30 27.70 -10.73 -18.14
C GLY A 30 29.01 -10.70 -17.35
N LEU A 31 29.32 -11.79 -16.64
CA LEU A 31 30.58 -11.96 -15.92
C LEU A 31 31.57 -12.71 -16.82
N ASP A 32 32.67 -12.06 -17.22
CA ASP A 32 33.74 -12.71 -17.99
C ASP A 32 34.35 -13.90 -17.24
N SER A 33 34.84 -14.90 -17.98
CA SER A 33 35.22 -16.22 -17.46
C SER A 33 36.26 -16.20 -16.34
N ASP A 34 37.05 -15.13 -16.24
CA ASP A 34 38.26 -15.08 -15.42
C ASP A 34 38.08 -14.27 -14.12
N THR A 35 36.96 -13.55 -13.94
CA THR A 35 36.71 -12.77 -12.72
C THR A 35 35.24 -12.80 -12.30
N ALA A 36 34.86 -13.81 -11.51
CA ALA A 36 33.60 -13.76 -10.80
C ALA A 36 33.58 -12.60 -9.79
N CYS A 37 32.43 -11.94 -9.64
CA CYS A 37 32.28 -10.85 -8.68
C CYS A 37 32.37 -11.38 -7.24
N GLY A 38 33.30 -10.85 -6.45
CA GLY A 38 33.34 -11.12 -5.02
C GLY A 38 32.12 -10.57 -4.29
N VAL A 39 31.83 -11.13 -3.11
CA VAL A 39 30.73 -10.73 -2.20
C VAL A 39 30.67 -9.21 -1.98
N ALA A 40 31.82 -8.57 -1.80
CA ALA A 40 31.93 -7.13 -1.57
C ALA A 40 31.38 -6.29 -2.74
N SER A 41 31.55 -6.75 -3.98
CA SER A 41 31.09 -6.04 -5.18
C SER A 41 29.56 -5.94 -5.24
N TYR A 42 28.84 -6.99 -4.81
CA TYR A 42 27.38 -6.96 -4.72
C TYR A 42 26.88 -5.96 -3.67
N TYR A 43 27.52 -5.90 -2.50
CA TYR A 43 27.18 -4.90 -1.49
C TYR A 43 27.51 -3.48 -1.96
N ASP A 44 28.65 -3.28 -2.64
CA ASP A 44 29.02 -1.99 -3.22
C ASP A 44 28.01 -1.53 -4.28
N PHE A 45 27.59 -2.44 -5.16
CA PHE A 45 26.53 -2.17 -6.14
C PHE A 45 25.25 -1.68 -5.45
N ILE A 46 24.75 -2.40 -4.43
CA ILE A 46 23.55 -1.99 -3.68
C ILE A 46 23.75 -0.64 -2.96
N ASN A 47 24.96 -0.37 -2.47
CA ASN A 47 25.31 0.92 -1.85
C ASN A 47 25.17 2.07 -2.85
N ARG A 48 25.66 1.89 -4.08
CA ARG A 48 25.58 2.91 -5.15
C ARG A 48 24.14 3.19 -5.57
N LEU A 49 23.23 2.22 -5.42
CA LEU A 49 21.81 2.39 -5.72
C LEU A 49 21.00 3.04 -4.58
N TRP A 50 21.63 3.41 -3.46
CA TRP A 50 20.95 3.96 -2.29
C TRP A 50 21.47 5.36 -1.91
N LEU A 51 20.65 6.39 -2.13
CA LEU A 51 21.01 7.81 -1.99
C LEU A 51 20.99 8.35 -0.55
N SER A 52 21.27 7.52 0.46
CA SER A 52 21.40 7.94 1.85
C SER A 52 22.86 7.79 2.30
N PRO A 53 23.39 8.67 3.17
CA PRO A 53 24.76 8.57 3.65
C PRO A 53 25.07 7.19 4.23
N LEU A 54 26.26 6.64 3.94
CA LEU A 54 26.74 5.32 4.36
C LEU A 54 26.95 5.18 5.88
N ASN A 55 26.44 6.10 6.69
CA ASN A 55 26.61 6.17 8.15
C ASN A 55 25.87 5.07 8.92
N SER A 56 25.44 3.99 8.24
CA SER A 56 24.80 2.82 8.83
C SER A 56 25.60 2.28 10.02
N SER A 57 26.93 2.20 9.90
CA SER A 57 27.81 1.73 10.98
C SER A 57 27.71 2.58 12.25
N ALA A 58 27.70 3.91 12.13
CA ALA A 58 27.50 4.79 13.28
C ALA A 58 26.09 4.64 13.89
N ARG A 59 25.07 4.46 13.04
CA ARG A 59 23.67 4.29 13.46
C ARG A 59 23.40 2.97 14.17
N ILE A 60 24.10 1.91 13.80
CA ILE A 60 24.09 0.58 14.43
C ILE A 60 24.81 0.61 15.79
N LYS A 61 25.96 1.29 15.86
CA LYS A 61 26.74 1.43 17.11
C LYS A 61 26.03 2.30 18.16
N LYS A 62 25.17 3.23 17.73
CA LYS A 62 24.42 4.14 18.60
C LYS A 62 23.48 3.38 19.56
N LEU A 63 23.62 3.67 20.84
CA LEU A 63 22.71 3.18 21.87
C LEU A 63 21.34 3.86 21.78
N ARG A 64 20.28 3.06 21.90
CA ARG A 64 18.89 3.52 21.83
C ARG A 64 18.11 3.00 23.03
N PRO A 65 17.08 3.73 23.50
CA PRO A 65 16.21 3.24 24.55
C PRO A 65 15.60 1.88 24.20
N PHE A 66 15.55 0.97 25.17
CA PHE A 66 14.83 -0.29 25.02
C PHE A 66 13.34 -0.03 24.76
N LYS A 67 12.78 -0.72 23.78
CA LYS A 67 11.35 -0.66 23.46
C LYS A 67 10.71 -2.03 23.70
N SER A 68 9.76 -2.10 24.62
CA SER A 68 8.95 -3.30 24.83
C SER A 68 7.95 -3.49 23.70
N LYS A 69 7.70 -4.76 23.34
CA LYS A 69 6.55 -5.14 22.52
C LYS A 69 5.26 -4.66 23.21
N PRO A 70 4.34 -3.98 22.49
CA PRO A 70 3.06 -3.57 23.09
C PRO A 70 2.27 -4.80 23.58
N ARG A 71 1.61 -4.65 24.73
CA ARG A 71 0.78 -5.73 25.32
C ARG A 71 -0.58 -5.85 24.62
N ARG A 72 -1.15 -4.72 24.19
CA ARG A 72 -2.42 -4.69 23.48
C ARG A 72 -2.29 -5.38 22.13
N LYS A 73 -3.11 -6.40 21.90
CA LYS A 73 -3.36 -6.97 20.57
C LYS A 73 -4.49 -6.20 19.91
N LEU A 74 -4.38 -5.97 18.61
CA LEU A 74 -5.49 -5.48 17.80
C LEU A 74 -6.25 -6.70 17.26
N LYS A 75 -7.47 -6.51 16.73
CA LYS A 75 -8.24 -7.62 16.14
C LYS A 75 -7.78 -7.92 14.71
N ALA A 76 -8.09 -9.10 14.19
CA ALA A 76 -8.02 -9.39 12.75
C ALA A 76 -8.63 -8.26 11.92
N GLY A 77 -7.94 -7.87 10.86
CA GLY A 77 -8.35 -6.76 9.98
C GLY A 77 -8.18 -5.35 10.57
N GLN A 78 -7.85 -5.20 11.86
CA GLN A 78 -7.61 -3.89 12.47
C GLN A 78 -6.15 -3.47 12.25
N LYS A 79 -5.94 -2.35 11.55
CA LYS A 79 -4.61 -1.76 11.36
C LYS A 79 -4.16 -0.95 12.58
N GLN A 80 -2.85 -0.82 12.77
CA GLN A 80 -2.29 0.03 13.83
C GLN A 80 -2.63 1.50 13.56
N PRO A 81 -3.29 2.22 14.50
CA PRO A 81 -3.65 3.60 14.26
C PRO A 81 -2.41 4.48 14.08
N SER A 82 -2.54 5.52 13.24
CA SER A 82 -1.50 6.54 13.10
C SER A 82 -1.22 7.20 14.45
N LYS A 83 0.07 7.43 14.74
CA LYS A 83 0.51 8.17 15.93
C LYS A 83 0.06 9.63 15.95
N HIS A 84 -0.10 10.22 14.77
CA HIS A 84 -0.50 11.62 14.61
C HIS A 84 -1.84 11.66 13.89
N SER A 85 -2.88 12.14 14.58
CA SER A 85 -4.17 12.43 13.97
C SER A 85 -4.00 13.49 12.86
N GLY A 86 -4.78 13.38 11.80
CA GLY A 86 -4.76 14.34 10.69
C GLY A 86 -3.52 14.29 9.79
N VAL A 87 -2.57 13.37 9.99
CA VAL A 87 -1.36 13.27 9.16
C VAL A 87 -1.69 13.06 7.68
N VAL A 88 -2.70 12.24 7.37
CA VAL A 88 -3.11 11.97 5.98
C VAL A 88 -3.67 13.22 5.32
N ALA A 89 -4.55 13.96 6.02
CA ALA A 89 -5.07 15.24 5.55
C ALA A 89 -3.96 16.26 5.25
N LYS A 90 -2.94 16.35 6.11
CA LYS A 90 -1.78 17.22 5.87
C LYS A 90 -1.00 16.80 4.63
N LEU A 91 -0.74 15.50 4.46
CA LEU A 91 -0.01 14.97 3.31
C LEU A 91 -0.78 15.16 2.01
N VAL A 92 -2.10 14.96 2.01
CA VAL A 92 -2.97 15.19 0.86
C VAL A 92 -2.90 16.66 0.41
N LYS A 93 -3.02 17.61 1.34
CA LYS A 93 -2.87 19.05 1.02
C LYS A 93 -1.53 19.38 0.37
N LEU A 94 -0.46 18.69 0.77
CA LEU A 94 0.86 18.84 0.16
C LEU A 94 0.92 18.16 -1.21
N ALA A 95 0.38 16.96 -1.35
CA ALA A 95 0.36 16.18 -2.58
C ALA A 95 -0.40 16.88 -3.72
N ILE A 96 -1.53 17.52 -3.41
CA ILE A 96 -2.31 18.33 -4.38
C ILE A 96 -1.47 19.48 -4.96
N LYS A 97 -0.51 19.99 -4.20
CA LYS A 97 0.38 21.08 -4.60
C LYS A 97 1.77 20.60 -5.05
N ASP A 98 1.93 19.30 -5.30
CA ASP A 98 3.21 18.65 -5.62
C ASP A 98 4.34 18.97 -4.62
N GLY A 99 3.95 19.23 -3.36
CA GLY A 99 4.81 19.71 -2.28
C GLY A 99 5.17 18.64 -1.23
N LEU A 100 5.05 17.35 -1.56
CA LEU A 100 5.43 16.29 -0.62
C LEU A 100 6.94 16.32 -0.32
N PRO A 101 7.35 15.94 0.92
CA PRO A 101 8.76 15.87 1.27
C PRO A 101 9.55 14.91 0.38
N LYS A 102 10.63 15.41 -0.23
CA LYS A 102 11.44 14.67 -1.21
C LYS A 102 12.54 13.78 -0.63
N TYR A 103 12.25 13.00 0.42
CA TYR A 103 13.23 12.05 0.98
C TYR A 103 13.08 10.66 0.37
N HIS A 104 13.84 10.39 -0.69
CA HIS A 104 13.76 9.15 -1.48
C HIS A 104 15.13 8.48 -1.66
N PRO A 105 15.71 7.89 -0.60
CA PRO A 105 16.99 7.19 -0.73
C PRO A 105 16.93 6.03 -1.73
N LYS A 106 15.73 5.48 -1.96
CA LYS A 106 15.41 4.42 -2.92
C LYS A 106 15.20 4.88 -4.37
N ARG A 107 15.42 6.17 -4.70
CA ARG A 107 15.08 6.75 -6.01
C ARG A 107 15.79 6.07 -7.19
N VAL A 108 17.04 5.63 -7.01
CA VAL A 108 17.79 4.98 -8.10
C VAL A 108 17.21 3.60 -8.40
N LEU A 109 16.95 2.77 -7.38
CA LEU A 109 16.26 1.48 -7.54
C LEU A 109 14.87 1.66 -8.17
N GLN A 110 14.14 2.71 -7.80
CA GLN A 110 12.86 3.01 -8.43
C GLN A 110 12.98 3.38 -9.91
N ARG A 111 13.98 4.19 -10.26
CA ARG A 111 14.25 4.53 -11.65
C ARG A 111 14.73 3.33 -12.45
N LEU A 112 15.50 2.42 -11.84
CA LEU A 112 15.91 1.17 -12.47
C LEU A 112 14.67 0.34 -12.85
N LEU A 113 13.79 0.04 -11.88
CA LEU A 113 12.55 -0.68 -12.15
C LEU A 113 11.72 0.03 -13.23
N ALA A 114 11.54 1.34 -13.10
CA ALA A 114 10.70 2.09 -14.03
C ALA A 114 11.24 2.14 -15.46
N ARG A 115 12.51 2.53 -15.62
CA ARG A 115 13.09 2.83 -16.94
C ARG A 115 13.62 1.60 -17.65
N ALA A 116 14.13 0.62 -16.91
CA ALA A 116 14.72 -0.58 -17.50
C ALA A 116 13.70 -1.72 -17.66
N VAL A 117 12.53 -1.63 -17.03
CA VAL A 117 11.56 -2.75 -17.01
C VAL A 117 10.14 -2.26 -17.29
N VAL A 118 9.57 -1.41 -16.44
CA VAL A 118 8.15 -1.01 -16.54
C VAL A 118 7.86 -0.32 -17.87
N ASP A 119 8.75 0.58 -18.33
CA ASP A 119 8.60 1.25 -19.63
C ASP A 119 8.53 0.25 -20.80
N ASP A 120 9.33 -0.82 -20.77
CA ASP A 120 9.33 -1.84 -21.83
C ASP A 120 8.12 -2.75 -21.73
N SER A 121 7.73 -3.18 -20.51
CA SER A 121 6.47 -3.89 -20.32
C SER A 121 5.26 -3.06 -20.77
N MET A 122 5.34 -1.73 -20.67
CA MET A 122 4.30 -0.85 -21.20
C MET A 122 4.28 -0.86 -22.73
N LYS A 123 5.44 -0.76 -23.39
CA LYS A 123 5.55 -0.84 -24.86
C LYS A 123 5.04 -2.18 -25.41
N LEU A 124 5.27 -3.26 -24.67
CA LEU A 124 4.78 -4.60 -25.00
C LEU A 124 3.27 -4.78 -24.75
N GLY A 125 2.59 -3.80 -24.15
CA GLY A 125 1.15 -3.87 -23.86
C GLY A 125 0.78 -4.74 -22.66
N ILE A 126 1.76 -5.18 -21.86
CA ILE A 126 1.58 -6.12 -20.73
C ILE A 126 0.81 -5.47 -19.57
N LEU A 127 0.96 -4.15 -19.39
CA LEU A 127 0.47 -3.44 -18.20
C LEU A 127 -0.96 -2.89 -18.34
N GLY A 128 -1.56 -2.99 -19.52
CA GLY A 128 -2.85 -2.39 -19.85
C GLY A 128 -2.72 -1.02 -20.52
N ASN A 129 -3.79 -0.23 -20.53
CA ASN A 129 -3.85 1.03 -21.29
C ASN A 129 -3.18 2.20 -20.54
N PRO A 130 -2.08 2.80 -21.04
CA PRO A 130 -1.43 3.93 -20.39
C PRO A 130 -2.30 5.20 -20.26
N GLN A 131 -3.27 5.39 -21.16
CA GLN A 131 -4.17 6.56 -21.18
C GLN A 131 -5.38 6.40 -20.25
N SER A 132 -5.61 5.19 -19.75
CA SER A 132 -6.66 4.86 -18.79
C SER A 132 -6.13 3.83 -17.82
N PHE A 133 -4.98 4.13 -17.20
CA PHE A 133 -4.21 3.17 -16.44
C PHE A 133 -4.88 2.88 -15.10
N VAL A 134 -5.01 1.61 -14.77
CA VAL A 134 -5.70 1.21 -13.54
C VAL A 134 -4.74 0.48 -12.63
N VAL A 135 -4.71 0.93 -11.38
CA VAL A 135 -3.77 0.42 -10.39
C VAL A 135 -4.50 -0.15 -9.19
N ALA A 136 -3.93 -1.20 -8.60
CA ALA A 136 -4.26 -1.64 -7.26
C ALA A 136 -3.10 -1.31 -6.33
N ALA A 137 -3.41 -0.92 -5.10
CA ALA A 137 -2.43 -0.51 -4.12
C ALA A 137 -2.65 -1.23 -2.79
N ASP A 138 -1.61 -1.87 -2.27
CA ASP A 138 -1.68 -2.63 -1.02
C ASP A 138 -0.33 -2.64 -0.28
N GLY A 139 -0.39 -2.77 1.04
CA GLY A 139 0.75 -2.82 1.94
C GLY A 139 0.92 -4.18 2.61
N THR A 140 2.12 -4.75 2.49
CA THR A 140 2.47 -6.04 3.10
C THR A 140 3.61 -5.87 4.13
N PRO A 141 3.51 -6.47 5.33
CA PRO A 141 4.61 -6.55 6.27
C PRO A 141 5.86 -7.20 5.67
N PHE A 142 7.02 -6.60 5.87
CA PHE A 142 8.33 -7.18 5.57
C PHE A 142 9.16 -7.24 6.85
N TYR A 143 9.40 -8.44 7.34
CA TYR A 143 10.08 -8.72 8.59
C TYR A 143 11.58 -8.45 8.47
N SER A 144 12.11 -7.72 9.45
CA SER A 144 13.56 -7.60 9.61
C SER A 144 14.08 -8.85 10.31
N GLY A 145 15.21 -9.39 9.86
CA GLY A 145 15.92 -10.47 10.56
C GLY A 145 16.63 -10.03 11.85
N ALA A 146 16.37 -8.80 12.31
CA ALA A 146 16.90 -8.24 13.55
C ALA A 146 16.00 -8.54 14.74
N ASN A 147 16.59 -8.58 15.94
CA ASN A 147 15.82 -8.81 17.16
C ASN A 147 15.20 -7.50 17.67
N PRO A 148 13.86 -7.41 17.89
CA PRO A 148 13.21 -6.22 18.41
C PRO A 148 13.65 -5.82 19.84
N ARG A 149 14.28 -6.72 20.59
CA ARG A 149 14.82 -6.45 21.93
C ARG A 149 16.19 -5.79 21.91
N GLY A 150 16.88 -5.82 20.76
CA GLY A 150 18.25 -5.36 20.59
C GLY A 150 19.27 -6.16 21.42
N THR A 151 20.54 -5.79 21.30
CA THR A 151 21.66 -6.39 22.03
C THR A 151 21.94 -5.59 23.30
N LYS A 152 22.03 -6.31 24.44
CA LYS A 152 22.44 -5.72 25.72
C LYS A 152 23.94 -5.40 25.67
N VAL A 153 24.32 -4.20 26.07
CA VAL A 153 25.74 -3.79 26.23
C VAL A 153 26.07 -3.33 27.64
N CYS A 154 25.10 -3.41 28.55
CA CYS A 154 25.27 -3.10 29.97
C CYS A 154 25.75 -4.32 30.74
N ASP A 155 26.38 -4.08 31.88
CA ASP A 155 26.86 -5.05 32.87
C ASP A 155 25.75 -5.53 33.83
N CYS A 156 24.49 -5.14 33.65
CA CYS A 156 23.38 -5.61 34.51
C CYS A 156 23.32 -7.14 34.69
N LYS A 157 23.72 -7.92 33.66
CA LYS A 157 23.75 -9.39 33.76
C LYS A 157 24.77 -9.88 34.80
N SER A 158 25.95 -9.25 34.90
CA SER A 158 26.96 -9.64 35.91
C SER A 158 26.52 -9.28 37.33
N ARG A 159 25.61 -8.31 37.47
CA ARG A 159 24.98 -7.90 38.74
C ARG A 159 23.69 -8.68 39.07
N GLY A 160 23.39 -9.77 38.36
CA GLY A 160 22.18 -10.56 38.57
C GLY A 160 20.87 -9.94 38.04
N ILE A 161 20.92 -8.83 37.29
CA ILE A 161 19.75 -8.12 36.77
C ILE A 161 19.45 -8.57 35.32
N TYR A 162 18.50 -9.48 35.16
CA TYR A 162 18.19 -10.10 33.86
C TYR A 162 17.16 -9.35 33.01
N ASP A 163 16.31 -8.51 33.60
CA ASP A 163 15.17 -7.85 32.95
C ASP A 163 15.37 -6.35 32.68
N CYS A 164 16.61 -5.87 32.83
CA CYS A 164 16.99 -4.46 32.71
C CYS A 164 16.48 -3.78 31.43
N LYS A 165 16.20 -2.47 31.53
CA LYS A 165 15.72 -1.61 30.44
C LYS A 165 16.79 -0.67 29.89
N CYS A 166 18.07 -0.93 30.22
CA CYS A 166 19.20 -0.14 29.76
C CYS A 166 19.21 -0.01 28.24
N PRO A 167 19.79 1.07 27.70
CA PRO A 167 19.95 1.25 26.27
C PRO A 167 20.56 0.02 25.57
N ARG A 168 20.15 -0.18 24.32
CA ARG A 168 20.50 -1.33 23.49
C ARG A 168 21.12 -0.89 22.17
N ARG A 169 21.96 -1.74 21.59
CA ARG A 169 22.33 -1.65 20.17
C ARG A 169 21.32 -2.41 19.33
N TYR A 170 20.96 -1.87 18.18
CA TYR A 170 20.02 -2.51 17.25
C TYR A 170 20.74 -2.75 15.93
N SER A 171 20.77 -4.00 15.48
CA SER A 171 21.38 -4.39 14.21
C SER A 171 20.65 -3.80 13.01
N ASP A 172 19.32 -3.66 13.13
CA ASP A 172 18.50 -2.85 12.22
C ASP A 172 17.99 -1.59 12.95
N PRO A 173 18.67 -0.44 12.80
CA PRO A 173 18.29 0.79 13.48
C PRO A 173 17.02 1.45 12.90
N ASP A 174 16.57 1.03 11.72
CA ASP A 174 15.44 1.62 10.99
C ASP A 174 14.13 0.89 11.25
N ALA A 175 14.19 -0.43 11.43
CA ALA A 175 13.05 -1.28 11.76
C ALA A 175 12.28 -0.78 12.99
N ARG A 176 10.95 -0.91 12.94
CA ARG A 176 10.03 -0.56 14.03
C ARG A 176 9.09 -1.72 14.30
N LEU A 177 8.42 -1.69 15.45
CA LEU A 177 7.33 -2.61 15.72
C LEU A 177 6.06 -2.11 15.03
N GLY A 178 5.41 -2.99 14.27
CA GLY A 178 4.11 -2.78 13.64
C GLY A 178 3.16 -3.94 13.91
N TRP A 179 1.89 -3.75 13.59
CA TRP A 179 0.87 -4.79 13.71
C TRP A 179 0.62 -5.45 12.36
N ASP A 180 0.87 -6.75 12.28
CA ASP A 180 0.43 -7.59 11.16
C ASP A 180 -0.98 -8.06 11.46
N SER A 181 -1.96 -7.49 10.75
CA SER A 181 -3.38 -7.80 10.91
C SER A 181 -3.79 -9.13 10.32
N TYR A 182 -3.00 -9.68 9.39
CA TYR A 182 -3.25 -10.99 8.77
C TYR A 182 -2.79 -12.12 9.71
N ARG A 183 -1.59 -11.97 10.28
CA ARG A 183 -1.02 -12.94 11.25
C ARG A 183 -1.37 -12.64 12.72
N GLU A 184 -2.18 -11.61 12.97
CA GLU A 184 -2.61 -11.13 14.29
C GLU A 184 -1.47 -10.99 15.33
N GLN A 185 -0.34 -10.41 14.89
CA GLN A 185 0.85 -10.30 15.73
C GLN A 185 1.63 -9.01 15.52
N TRP A 186 2.32 -8.58 16.57
CA TRP A 186 3.36 -7.56 16.43
C TRP A 186 4.58 -8.15 15.75
N TYR A 187 5.02 -7.50 14.67
CA TYR A 187 6.23 -7.82 13.93
C TYR A 187 7.24 -6.66 14.01
N TYR A 188 8.50 -6.95 13.71
CA TYR A 188 9.58 -5.96 13.70
C TYR A 188 10.14 -5.86 12.29
N GLY A 189 10.09 -4.67 11.69
CA GLY A 189 10.55 -4.47 10.32
C GLY A 189 9.98 -3.22 9.67
N ASP A 190 9.62 -3.37 8.41
CA ASP A 190 9.07 -2.37 7.51
C ASP A 190 7.76 -2.89 6.86
N ASN A 191 6.99 -2.00 6.25
CA ASN A 191 5.91 -2.32 5.31
C ASN A 191 6.42 -2.06 3.89
N LEU A 192 6.21 -3.02 2.99
CA LEU A 192 6.38 -2.85 1.55
C LEU A 192 5.00 -2.57 0.94
N PHE A 193 4.83 -1.36 0.42
CA PHE A 193 3.60 -0.93 -0.23
C PHE A 193 3.78 -0.95 -1.75
N CYS A 194 2.98 -1.76 -2.45
CA CYS A 194 3.10 -1.97 -3.89
C CYS A 194 1.99 -1.22 -4.64
N VAL A 195 2.32 -0.66 -5.80
CA VAL A 195 1.34 -0.21 -6.80
C VAL A 195 1.47 -1.15 -8.00
N VAL A 196 0.37 -1.80 -8.36
CA VAL A 196 0.33 -2.94 -9.29
C VAL A 196 -0.57 -2.59 -10.47
N ALA A 197 -0.17 -2.99 -11.68
CA ALA A 197 -0.95 -2.82 -12.90
C ALA A 197 -2.20 -3.72 -12.88
N ALA A 198 -3.36 -3.18 -12.50
CA ALA A 198 -4.52 -3.99 -12.17
C ALA A 198 -5.28 -4.55 -13.38
N ASP A 199 -5.05 -4.00 -14.57
CA ASP A 199 -5.60 -4.55 -15.83
C ASP A 199 -4.64 -5.51 -16.54
N SER A 200 -3.41 -5.66 -16.03
CA SER A 200 -2.50 -6.69 -16.51
C SER A 200 -2.99 -8.08 -16.09
N PRO A 201 -2.93 -9.10 -16.95
CA PRO A 201 -3.21 -10.47 -16.56
C PRO A 201 -2.09 -11.08 -15.68
N TYR A 202 -0.90 -10.46 -15.65
CA TYR A 202 0.29 -10.95 -14.95
C TYR A 202 0.53 -10.30 -13.58
N ASP A 203 -0.30 -9.31 -13.22
CA ASP A 203 -0.26 -8.61 -11.93
C ASP A 203 1.14 -8.03 -11.55
N PRO A 204 1.92 -7.40 -12.46
CA PRO A 204 3.26 -6.92 -12.17
C PRO A 204 3.26 -5.57 -11.42
N PRO A 205 4.21 -5.34 -10.50
CA PRO A 205 4.27 -4.12 -9.71
C PRO A 205 4.99 -3.00 -10.48
N VAL A 206 4.33 -1.86 -10.66
CA VAL A 206 4.92 -0.70 -11.35
C VAL A 206 5.66 0.25 -10.40
N TYR A 207 5.46 0.11 -9.09
CA TYR A 207 6.12 0.91 -8.06
C TYR A 207 6.13 0.24 -6.69
N LEU A 208 7.17 0.54 -5.89
CA LEU A 208 7.40 0.00 -4.55
C LEU A 208 7.70 1.11 -3.54
N ARG A 209 6.94 1.16 -2.45
CA ARG A 209 7.18 2.09 -1.36
C ARG A 209 7.39 1.36 -0.05
N MET A 210 8.62 1.41 0.43
CA MET A 210 8.91 0.98 1.81
C MET A 210 8.69 2.11 2.81
N GLY A 211 8.14 1.77 3.97
CA GLY A 211 8.10 2.60 5.18
C GLY A 211 8.15 1.76 6.45
N GLN A 212 8.46 2.36 7.59
CA GLN A 212 8.57 1.63 8.87
C GLN A 212 7.28 0.90 9.23
N ALA A 213 7.38 -0.27 9.86
CA ALA A 213 6.22 -1.11 10.23
C ALA A 213 5.11 -0.38 11.02
N SER A 214 5.48 0.64 11.80
CA SER A 214 4.53 1.45 12.55
C SER A 214 3.78 2.51 11.72
N ARG A 215 4.07 2.61 10.41
CA ARG A 215 3.43 3.55 9.49
C ARG A 215 2.17 2.91 8.92
N HIS A 216 1.09 3.68 8.96
CA HIS A 216 -0.19 3.26 8.41
C HIS A 216 -0.18 3.29 6.87
N ASP A 217 -0.88 2.34 6.25
CA ASP A 217 -0.87 2.15 4.80
C ASP A 217 -1.43 3.35 4.05
N SER A 218 -2.46 4.02 4.58
CA SER A 218 -2.96 5.27 3.99
C SER A 218 -1.88 6.35 3.83
N VAL A 219 -0.91 6.45 4.75
CA VAL A 219 0.22 7.38 4.60
C VAL A 219 1.12 6.95 3.45
N LEU A 220 1.41 5.65 3.35
CA LEU A 220 2.25 5.12 2.26
C LEU A 220 1.56 5.30 0.90
N CYS A 221 0.24 5.10 0.84
CA CYS A 221 -0.58 5.30 -0.35
C CYS A 221 -0.45 6.72 -0.93
N ILE A 222 -0.60 7.78 -0.10
CA ILE A 222 -0.50 9.17 -0.58
C ILE A 222 0.84 9.43 -1.28
N PHE A 223 1.93 8.98 -0.65
CA PHE A 223 3.25 9.15 -1.24
C PHE A 223 3.44 8.27 -2.48
N ALA A 224 3.05 7.00 -2.43
CA ALA A 224 3.24 6.07 -3.54
C ALA A 224 2.51 6.58 -4.79
N LEU A 225 1.26 7.02 -4.67
CA LEU A 225 0.50 7.56 -5.81
C LEU A 225 1.12 8.85 -6.35
N SER A 226 1.57 9.77 -5.48
CA SER A 226 2.25 10.98 -5.91
C SER A 226 3.57 10.68 -6.64
N GLU A 227 4.35 9.74 -6.13
CA GLU A 227 5.62 9.32 -6.71
C GLU A 227 5.43 8.58 -8.05
N VAL A 228 4.39 7.76 -8.18
CA VAL A 228 4.04 7.11 -9.45
C VAL A 228 3.71 8.17 -10.51
N ARG A 229 2.93 9.20 -10.16
CA ARG A 229 2.62 10.30 -11.09
C ARG A 229 3.86 11.09 -11.50
N GLU A 230 4.79 11.34 -10.57
CA GLU A 230 6.08 11.98 -10.90
C GLU A 230 6.94 11.07 -11.79
N LEU A 231 6.96 9.77 -11.49
CA LEU A 231 7.81 8.81 -12.19
C LEU A 231 7.31 8.53 -13.62
N TYR A 232 5.99 8.58 -13.84
CA TYR A 232 5.37 8.28 -15.13
C TYR A 232 4.47 9.45 -15.59
N PRO A 233 5.05 10.58 -16.04
CA PRO A 233 4.28 11.77 -16.41
C PRO A 233 3.33 11.55 -17.59
N ASN A 234 3.60 10.55 -18.44
CA ASN A 234 2.80 10.22 -19.62
C ASN A 234 1.70 9.18 -19.35
N ILE A 235 1.63 8.63 -18.13
CA ILE A 235 0.61 7.67 -17.73
C ILE A 235 -0.52 8.43 -17.02
N ARG A 236 -1.75 8.25 -17.51
CA ARG A 236 -2.95 8.75 -16.84
C ARG A 236 -3.55 7.65 -15.98
N ILE A 237 -3.35 7.73 -14.67
CA ILE A 237 -4.06 6.86 -13.73
C ILE A 237 -5.54 7.25 -13.75
N ALA A 238 -6.41 6.36 -14.22
CA ALA A 238 -7.86 6.58 -14.28
C ALA A 238 -8.58 6.05 -13.04
N GLU A 239 -8.10 4.94 -12.48
CA GLU A 239 -8.75 4.26 -11.36
C GLU A 239 -7.71 3.74 -10.35
N VAL A 240 -8.06 3.82 -9.07
CA VAL A 240 -7.25 3.26 -7.97
C VAL A 240 -8.12 2.29 -7.18
N MET A 241 -7.64 1.05 -7.03
CA MET A 241 -8.25 0.02 -6.21
C MET A 241 -7.46 -0.18 -4.91
N ALA A 242 -8.11 -0.06 -3.76
CA ALA A 242 -7.46 -0.24 -2.47
C ALA A 242 -8.41 -0.81 -1.41
N ASP A 243 -7.86 -1.36 -0.33
CA ASP A 243 -8.65 -1.93 0.76
C ASP A 243 -9.17 -0.84 1.74
N GLY A 244 -9.86 -1.29 2.79
CA GLY A 244 -10.39 -0.39 3.83
C GLY A 244 -9.32 0.39 4.59
N ALA A 245 -8.04 -0.01 4.58
CA ALA A 245 -6.99 0.78 5.21
C ALA A 245 -6.78 2.14 4.51
N MET A 246 -7.21 2.26 3.25
CA MET A 246 -7.18 3.50 2.48
C MET A 246 -8.47 4.32 2.64
N ASP A 247 -9.49 3.80 3.33
CA ASP A 247 -10.78 4.46 3.53
C ASP A 247 -10.71 5.61 4.55
N ASN A 248 -10.24 6.76 4.09
CA ASN A 248 -10.29 8.01 4.83
C ASN A 248 -10.59 9.15 3.87
N TYR A 249 -11.40 10.13 4.34
CA TYR A 249 -11.88 11.24 3.50
C TYR A 249 -10.76 11.96 2.72
N PRO A 250 -9.59 12.29 3.33
CA PRO A 250 -8.48 12.89 2.59
C PRO A 250 -8.00 12.10 1.36
N THR A 251 -7.99 10.76 1.41
CA THR A 251 -7.65 9.96 0.22
C THR A 251 -8.62 10.26 -0.92
N TYR A 252 -9.92 10.36 -0.65
CA TYR A 252 -10.92 10.66 -1.68
C TYR A 252 -10.78 12.09 -2.22
N GLU A 253 -10.45 13.08 -1.37
CA GLU A 253 -10.13 14.44 -1.82
C GLU A 253 -8.95 14.45 -2.80
N LEU A 254 -7.90 13.70 -2.49
CA LEU A 254 -6.74 13.58 -3.37
C LEU A 254 -7.11 12.99 -4.73
N LEU A 255 -7.77 11.83 -4.72
CA LEU A 255 -8.16 11.14 -5.95
C LEU A 255 -9.11 12.00 -6.80
N HIS A 256 -10.05 12.69 -6.16
CA HIS A 256 -10.94 13.63 -6.83
C HIS A 256 -10.16 14.78 -7.49
N SER A 257 -9.21 15.40 -6.77
CA SER A 257 -8.38 16.50 -7.31
C SER A 257 -7.55 16.10 -8.52
N TRP A 258 -7.22 14.81 -8.63
CA TRP A 258 -6.47 14.24 -9.75
C TRP A 258 -7.35 13.57 -10.80
N ASN A 259 -8.68 13.70 -10.68
CA ASN A 259 -9.66 13.07 -11.57
C ASN A 259 -9.48 11.53 -11.68
N ILE A 260 -9.23 10.88 -10.55
CA ILE A 260 -9.05 9.43 -10.40
C ILE A 260 -10.29 8.84 -9.73
N THR A 261 -10.84 7.77 -10.29
CA THR A 261 -12.00 7.08 -9.73
C THR A 261 -11.58 6.12 -8.61
N PRO A 262 -12.10 6.29 -7.38
CA PRO A 262 -11.78 5.40 -6.26
C PRO A 262 -12.62 4.12 -6.28
N PHE A 263 -11.95 2.97 -6.19
CA PHE A 263 -12.54 1.69 -5.84
C PHE A 263 -11.97 1.23 -4.50
N ILE A 264 -12.53 1.78 -3.41
CA ILE A 264 -12.04 1.56 -2.04
C ILE A 264 -13.18 0.98 -1.20
N SER A 265 -12.97 -0.16 -0.55
CA SER A 265 -13.96 -0.71 0.41
C SER A 265 -14.06 0.18 1.64
N LEU A 266 -15.25 0.33 2.22
CA LEU A 266 -15.40 1.06 3.48
C LEU A 266 -14.74 0.28 4.63
N ASP A 267 -14.03 0.98 5.51
CA ASP A 267 -13.59 0.44 6.78
C ASP A 267 -14.79 0.38 7.73
N SER A 268 -15.11 -0.82 8.22
CA SER A 268 -16.20 -1.05 9.18
C SER A 268 -15.99 -0.33 10.52
N ASN A 269 -14.76 0.10 10.82
CA ASN A 269 -14.41 0.87 12.01
C ASN A 269 -14.40 2.38 11.78
N ALA A 270 -14.44 2.83 10.52
CA ALA A 270 -14.48 4.25 10.19
C ALA A 270 -15.91 4.77 10.42
N LYS A 271 -16.10 5.52 11.52
CA LYS A 271 -17.37 6.22 11.77
C LYS A 271 -17.68 7.12 10.58
N ALA A 272 -18.85 6.94 9.96
CA ALA A 272 -19.38 7.89 9.00
C ALA A 272 -19.53 9.24 9.71
N LYS A 273 -18.62 10.17 9.42
CA LYS A 273 -18.84 11.58 9.71
C LYS A 273 -19.49 12.13 8.45
N SER A 274 -20.82 12.28 8.44
CA SER A 274 -21.46 13.11 7.42
C SER A 274 -20.85 14.51 7.57
N SER A 275 -20.07 14.94 6.59
CA SER A 275 -19.34 16.21 6.65
C SER A 275 -20.16 17.39 6.13
N GLY A 276 -21.39 17.15 5.63
CA GLY A 276 -22.27 18.18 5.08
C GLY A 276 -23.73 18.01 5.51
N GLU A 277 -24.51 19.07 5.25
CA GLU A 277 -25.97 19.02 5.30
C GLU A 277 -26.47 17.97 4.32
N LEU A 278 -27.25 17.01 4.83
CA LEU A 278 -27.86 15.99 3.98
C LEU A 278 -28.93 16.62 3.10
N PRO A 279 -29.18 16.09 1.88
CA PRO A 279 -30.25 16.60 1.03
C PRO A 279 -31.59 16.61 1.76
N SER A 280 -32.44 17.59 1.43
CA SER A 280 -33.77 17.69 2.01
C SER A 280 -34.54 16.37 1.89
N GLY A 281 -35.08 15.91 3.01
CA GLY A 281 -35.76 14.63 3.10
C GLY A 281 -34.89 13.42 3.42
N VAL A 282 -33.62 13.63 3.76
CA VAL A 282 -32.73 12.59 4.31
C VAL A 282 -32.51 12.90 5.80
N LEU A 283 -32.88 11.95 6.67
CA LEU A 283 -32.74 12.05 8.12
C LEU A 283 -31.28 11.80 8.56
N CYS A 284 -30.72 10.70 8.08
CA CYS A 284 -29.36 10.26 8.34
C CYS A 284 -28.95 9.26 7.26
N LEU A 285 -27.73 8.71 7.38
CA LEU A 285 -27.24 7.63 6.52
C LEU A 285 -27.15 6.34 7.33
N ASP A 286 -27.44 5.20 6.71
CA ASP A 286 -27.23 3.88 7.32
C ASP A 286 -25.73 3.52 7.38
N ASP A 287 -25.42 2.37 7.97
CA ASP A 287 -24.06 1.83 8.09
C ASP A 287 -23.35 1.61 6.73
N LYS A 288 -24.13 1.55 5.65
CA LYS A 288 -23.67 1.39 4.27
C LYS A 288 -23.64 2.72 3.51
N GLY A 289 -24.04 3.82 4.12
CA GLY A 289 -24.09 5.15 3.52
C GLY A 289 -25.34 5.44 2.68
N ASN A 290 -26.36 4.57 2.71
CA ASN A 290 -27.62 4.85 2.03
C ASN A 290 -28.43 5.88 2.82
N PRO A 291 -29.13 6.80 2.14
CA PRO A 291 -29.95 7.79 2.82
C PRO A 291 -31.17 7.11 3.47
N ILE A 292 -31.45 7.51 4.71
CA ILE A 292 -32.63 7.10 5.47
C ILE A 292 -33.65 8.24 5.42
N CYS A 293 -34.92 7.91 5.15
CA CYS A 293 -36.00 8.89 5.14
C CYS A 293 -36.40 9.30 6.58
N PRO A 294 -37.20 10.36 6.78
CA PRO A 294 -37.64 10.81 8.10
C PRO A 294 -38.38 9.75 8.93
N ALA A 295 -38.95 8.73 8.28
CA ALA A 295 -39.62 7.60 8.95
C ALA A 295 -38.65 6.46 9.35
N GLY A 296 -37.34 6.63 9.20
CA GLY A 296 -36.34 5.63 9.60
C GLY A 296 -36.11 4.50 8.60
N ILE A 297 -36.54 4.66 7.33
CA ILE A 297 -36.46 3.61 6.30
C ILE A 297 -35.44 4.00 5.24
N SER A 298 -34.54 3.07 4.90
CA SER A 298 -33.51 3.27 3.87
C SER A 298 -34.16 3.43 2.49
N TYR A 299 -33.76 4.46 1.74
CA TYR A 299 -34.22 4.65 0.37
C TYR A 299 -33.64 3.57 -0.57
N GLN A 300 -34.38 3.23 -1.61
CA GLN A 300 -33.92 2.31 -2.64
C GLN A 300 -33.01 3.03 -3.63
N ASN A 301 -31.78 2.53 -3.81
CA ASN A 301 -30.88 2.98 -4.86
C ASN A 301 -31.45 2.59 -6.24
N CYS A 302 -31.62 3.58 -7.12
CA CYS A 302 -32.16 3.44 -8.47
C CYS A 302 -31.10 3.63 -9.57
N GLY A 303 -29.82 3.68 -9.21
CA GLY A 303 -28.70 3.91 -10.11
C GLY A 303 -28.36 5.37 -10.33
N TYR A 304 -27.35 5.61 -11.17
CA TYR A 304 -26.89 6.97 -11.48
C TYR A 304 -27.78 7.63 -12.53
N SER A 305 -28.27 8.83 -12.23
CA SER A 305 -29.07 9.66 -13.14
C SER A 305 -28.24 10.87 -13.57
N HIS A 306 -27.72 10.86 -14.80
CA HIS A 306 -26.97 12.01 -15.34
C HIS A 306 -27.91 13.21 -15.58
N PRO A 307 -27.51 14.45 -15.23
CA PRO A 307 -26.32 14.88 -14.48
C PRO A 307 -26.55 15.00 -12.95
N LYS A 308 -27.69 14.51 -12.45
CA LYS A 308 -28.19 14.77 -11.09
C LYS A 308 -27.48 14.01 -9.97
N GLY A 309 -26.83 12.88 -10.27
CA GLY A 309 -26.14 12.04 -9.28
C GLY A 309 -26.82 10.68 -9.07
N ILE A 310 -26.49 9.99 -7.98
CA ILE A 310 -27.06 8.69 -7.64
C ILE A 310 -28.49 8.93 -7.15
N LYS A 311 -29.46 8.38 -7.89
CA LYS A 311 -30.89 8.53 -7.60
C LYS A 311 -31.30 7.50 -6.55
N TYR A 312 -31.99 7.96 -5.53
CA TYR A 312 -32.63 7.13 -4.52
C TYR A 312 -34.12 7.46 -4.46
N CYS A 313 -34.97 6.43 -4.44
CA CYS A 313 -36.42 6.57 -4.35
C CYS A 313 -36.97 5.89 -3.10
N CYS A 314 -38.13 6.34 -2.63
CA CYS A 314 -38.84 5.68 -1.53
C CYS A 314 -38.93 4.17 -1.80
N TRP A 315 -38.53 3.35 -0.82
CA TRP A 315 -38.51 1.90 -0.97
C TRP A 315 -39.89 1.34 -1.29
N PHE A 316 -40.94 1.78 -0.59
CA PHE A 316 -42.31 1.34 -0.83
C PHE A 316 -42.80 1.70 -2.22
N ALA A 317 -42.60 2.95 -2.64
CA ALA A 317 -42.99 3.40 -3.97
C ALA A 317 -42.23 2.63 -5.08
N TYR A 318 -40.94 2.37 -4.87
CA TYR A 318 -40.15 1.55 -5.80
C TYR A 318 -40.66 0.11 -5.88
N LYS A 319 -41.14 -0.44 -4.77
CA LYS A 319 -41.74 -1.78 -4.71
C LYS A 319 -43.20 -1.83 -5.15
N GLY A 320 -43.84 -0.69 -5.40
CA GLY A 320 -45.26 -0.60 -5.72
C GLY A 320 -46.16 -1.00 -4.55
N ILE A 321 -45.72 -0.81 -3.31
CA ILE A 321 -46.46 -1.14 -2.09
C ILE A 321 -46.92 0.17 -1.43
N ASP A 322 -48.08 0.14 -0.78
CA ASP A 322 -48.61 1.29 -0.06
C ASP A 322 -47.61 1.79 1.01
N SER A 323 -47.42 3.10 1.07
CA SER A 323 -46.28 3.69 1.76
C SER A 323 -46.66 4.25 3.14
N PRO A 324 -46.25 3.61 4.25
CA PRO A 324 -46.47 4.15 5.58
C PRO A 324 -45.60 5.38 5.89
N CYS A 325 -44.51 5.64 5.15
CA CYS A 325 -43.59 6.72 5.51
C CYS A 325 -44.09 8.14 5.26
N LYS A 326 -45.27 8.32 4.60
CA LYS A 326 -45.87 9.62 4.20
C LYS A 326 -44.84 10.70 3.86
N CYS A 327 -43.82 10.25 3.14
CA CYS A 327 -42.56 10.94 2.95
C CYS A 327 -42.66 11.92 1.75
N THR A 328 -43.74 11.83 0.96
CA THR A 328 -44.21 12.78 -0.06
C THR A 328 -45.61 12.35 -0.52
N ASP A 329 -46.37 13.27 -1.13
CA ASP A 329 -47.65 12.98 -1.79
C ASP A 329 -47.49 12.49 -3.24
N SER A 330 -46.28 12.51 -3.78
CA SER A 330 -46.00 12.00 -5.14
C SER A 330 -46.27 10.49 -5.23
N PRO A 331 -47.03 10.01 -6.23
CA PRO A 331 -47.24 8.57 -6.46
C PRO A 331 -45.94 7.84 -6.84
N TYR A 332 -44.93 8.57 -7.30
CA TYR A 332 -43.58 8.03 -7.57
C TYR A 332 -42.72 7.90 -6.29
N GLY A 333 -43.22 8.40 -5.16
CA GLY A 333 -42.50 8.48 -3.90
C GLY A 333 -41.40 9.55 -3.90
N ARG A 334 -40.84 9.82 -2.71
CA ARG A 334 -39.81 10.86 -2.57
C ARG A 334 -38.55 10.38 -3.28
N THR A 335 -37.98 11.25 -4.10
CA THR A 335 -36.72 11.00 -4.79
C THR A 335 -35.68 11.95 -4.24
N VAL A 336 -34.52 11.42 -3.85
CA VAL A 336 -33.35 12.19 -3.46
C VAL A 336 -32.19 11.83 -4.38
N TYR A 337 -31.29 12.79 -4.60
CA TYR A 337 -30.11 12.59 -5.43
C TYR A 337 -28.89 12.89 -4.57
N LEU A 338 -27.96 11.94 -4.53
CA LEU A 338 -26.68 12.08 -3.84
C LEU A 338 -25.57 12.19 -4.87
N LYS A 339 -24.79 13.27 -4.76
CA LYS A 339 -23.71 13.60 -5.69
C LYS A 339 -22.35 13.33 -5.02
N PRO A 340 -21.30 13.06 -5.80
CA PRO A 340 -19.93 13.02 -5.26
C PRO A 340 -19.54 14.31 -4.53
N GLY A 341 -20.09 15.46 -4.91
CA GLY A 341 -19.88 16.73 -4.21
C GLY A 341 -20.51 16.79 -2.81
N ASP A 342 -21.47 15.92 -2.48
CA ASP A 342 -22.11 15.89 -1.16
C ASP A 342 -21.22 15.14 -0.16
N ASP A 343 -20.62 14.02 -0.57
CA ASP A 343 -19.59 13.30 0.20
C ASP A 343 -18.78 12.38 -0.73
N LEU A 344 -17.51 12.75 -1.00
CA LEU A 344 -16.63 11.99 -1.90
C LEU A 344 -16.35 10.55 -1.42
N ARG A 345 -16.41 10.32 -0.10
CA ARG A 345 -16.18 9.00 0.49
C ARG A 345 -17.43 8.15 0.34
N LEU A 346 -18.61 8.63 0.71
CA LEU A 346 -19.83 7.83 0.72
C LEU A 346 -20.46 7.71 -0.68
N TYR A 347 -20.30 8.73 -1.52
CA TYR A 347 -20.89 8.80 -2.87
C TYR A 347 -19.82 8.89 -3.97
N PRO A 348 -18.93 7.88 -4.09
CA PRO A 348 -17.96 7.87 -5.17
C PRO A 348 -18.68 7.81 -6.53
N PRO A 349 -18.00 8.21 -7.64
CA PRO A 349 -18.57 8.18 -8.98
C PRO A 349 -19.21 6.84 -9.36
N VAL A 350 -18.66 5.72 -8.87
CA VAL A 350 -19.24 4.38 -9.02
C VAL A 350 -19.73 3.88 -7.65
N HIS A 351 -21.04 3.78 -7.48
CA HIS A 351 -21.64 3.36 -6.19
C HIS A 351 -21.19 1.95 -5.77
N ARG A 352 -20.77 1.79 -4.50
CA ARG A 352 -20.17 0.54 -3.98
C ARG A 352 -21.07 -0.68 -4.08
N ASP A 353 -22.38 -0.51 -3.89
CA ASP A 353 -23.34 -1.61 -4.01
C ASP A 353 -23.74 -1.94 -5.44
N SER A 354 -23.28 -1.16 -6.42
CA SER A 354 -23.59 -1.44 -7.81
C SER A 354 -22.91 -2.73 -8.30
N LYS A 355 -23.55 -3.43 -9.24
CA LYS A 355 -22.94 -4.58 -9.94
C LYS A 355 -21.63 -4.17 -10.62
N ALA A 356 -21.57 -2.94 -11.14
CA ALA A 356 -20.37 -2.37 -11.78
C ALA A 356 -19.21 -2.28 -10.80
N PHE A 357 -19.42 -1.70 -9.61
CA PHE A 357 -18.38 -1.63 -8.57
C PHE A 357 -17.90 -3.02 -8.17
N ARG A 358 -18.82 -3.93 -7.84
CA ARG A 358 -18.46 -5.29 -7.43
C ARG A 358 -17.68 -6.04 -8.52
N LYS A 359 -18.07 -5.89 -9.79
CA LYS A 359 -17.34 -6.49 -10.92
C LYS A 359 -15.94 -5.89 -11.04
N ARG A 360 -15.82 -4.57 -10.96
CA ARG A 360 -14.55 -3.88 -11.15
C ARG A 360 -13.59 -4.12 -9.99
N TYR A 361 -14.08 -4.02 -8.76
CA TYR A 361 -13.31 -4.17 -7.53
C TYR A 361 -12.73 -5.57 -7.32
N LYS A 362 -13.27 -6.62 -7.97
CA LYS A 362 -12.64 -7.95 -7.99
C LYS A 362 -11.19 -7.92 -8.47
N ARG A 363 -10.83 -6.99 -9.36
CA ARG A 363 -9.45 -6.82 -9.84
C ARG A 363 -8.47 -6.34 -8.76
N ARG A 364 -8.93 -5.84 -7.59
CA ARG A 364 -8.05 -5.51 -6.45
C ARG A 364 -7.18 -6.71 -6.02
N THR A 365 -7.67 -7.94 -6.19
CA THR A 365 -6.93 -9.19 -5.90
C THR A 365 -5.58 -9.32 -6.63
N THR A 366 -5.35 -8.54 -7.69
CA THR A 366 -4.04 -8.38 -8.33
C THR A 366 -2.93 -8.01 -7.34
N ALA A 367 -3.21 -7.13 -6.37
CA ALA A 367 -2.23 -6.72 -5.37
C ALA A 367 -1.86 -7.88 -4.42
N GLU A 368 -2.82 -8.71 -4.04
CA GLU A 368 -2.59 -9.90 -3.22
C GLU A 368 -1.76 -10.95 -3.96
N ARG A 369 -2.02 -11.14 -5.27
CA ARG A 369 -1.23 -12.04 -6.12
C ARG A 369 0.18 -11.53 -6.33
N ASN A 370 0.36 -10.23 -6.51
CA ASN A 370 1.67 -9.61 -6.53
C ASN A 370 2.43 -9.84 -5.22
N ASN A 371 1.76 -9.63 -4.07
CA ASN A 371 2.36 -9.90 -2.77
C ASN A 371 2.75 -11.38 -2.64
N LYS A 372 1.92 -12.32 -3.09
CA LYS A 372 2.28 -13.75 -3.12
C LYS A 372 3.54 -13.99 -3.96
N ARG A 373 3.65 -13.40 -5.16
CA ARG A 373 4.82 -13.53 -6.03
C ARG A 373 6.09 -13.07 -5.32
N LEU A 374 6.06 -11.90 -4.71
CA LEU A 374 7.21 -11.32 -4.01
C LEU A 374 7.60 -12.11 -2.74
N PHE A 375 6.63 -12.45 -1.90
CA PHE A 375 6.89 -12.96 -0.55
C PHE A 375 6.88 -14.48 -0.44
N ILE A 376 6.24 -15.19 -1.37
CA ILE A 376 6.12 -16.66 -1.35
C ILE A 376 6.88 -17.29 -2.51
N ASP A 377 6.67 -16.80 -3.74
CA ASP A 377 7.28 -17.43 -4.91
C ASP A 377 8.78 -17.12 -5.01
N TYR A 378 9.17 -15.84 -4.81
CA TYR A 378 10.57 -15.40 -4.72
C TYR A 378 11.16 -15.38 -3.30
N ASP A 379 10.33 -15.65 -2.28
CA ASP A 379 10.71 -15.80 -0.86
C ASP A 379 11.72 -14.75 -0.35
N ILE A 380 11.48 -13.47 -0.66
CA ILE A 380 12.44 -12.39 -0.33
C ILE A 380 12.65 -12.19 1.17
N GLU A 381 11.79 -12.75 2.03
CA GLU A 381 11.95 -12.72 3.49
C GLU A 381 12.97 -13.75 4.00
N ALA A 382 13.20 -14.86 3.29
CA ALA A 382 14.17 -15.89 3.68
C ALA A 382 15.59 -15.34 3.87
N TYR A 383 15.94 -14.26 3.16
CA TYR A 383 17.22 -13.59 3.31
C TYR A 383 17.48 -13.10 4.75
N GLY A 384 16.44 -12.83 5.53
CA GLY A 384 16.59 -12.40 6.93
C GLY A 384 17.33 -11.06 7.07
N SER A 385 17.12 -10.15 6.12
CA SER A 385 17.85 -8.89 6.03
C SER A 385 17.62 -8.02 7.27
N ARG A 386 18.69 -7.39 7.74
CA ARG A 386 18.70 -6.46 8.90
C ARG A 386 18.89 -5.00 8.46
N SER A 387 18.45 -4.70 7.25
CA SER A 387 18.66 -3.39 6.62
C SER A 387 17.54 -3.12 5.62
N SER A 388 16.80 -2.03 5.86
CA SER A 388 15.78 -1.54 4.93
C SER A 388 16.32 -1.34 3.50
N LYS A 389 17.59 -0.94 3.34
CA LYS A 389 18.21 -0.84 2.00
C LYS A 389 18.27 -2.18 1.28
N MET A 390 18.67 -3.24 1.99
CA MET A 390 18.81 -4.56 1.40
C MET A 390 17.44 -5.20 1.17
N ILE A 391 16.51 -5.04 2.13
CA ILE A 391 15.09 -5.40 1.99
C ILE A 391 14.52 -4.80 0.70
N PHE A 392 14.73 -3.49 0.49
CA PHE A 392 14.20 -2.81 -0.69
C PHE A 392 14.88 -3.23 -1.99
N ALA A 393 16.19 -3.52 -1.96
CA ALA A 393 16.90 -4.05 -3.12
C ALA A 393 16.34 -5.43 -3.53
N LEU A 394 16.15 -6.35 -2.57
CA LEU A 394 15.54 -7.66 -2.80
C LEU A 394 14.14 -7.54 -3.42
N ALA A 395 13.29 -6.71 -2.82
CA ALA A 395 11.95 -6.46 -3.36
C ALA A 395 11.98 -5.89 -4.79
N THR A 396 12.95 -5.03 -5.10
CA THR A 396 13.11 -4.48 -6.46
C THR A 396 13.54 -5.58 -7.45
N MET A 397 14.47 -6.47 -7.08
CA MET A 397 14.89 -7.58 -7.93
C MET A 397 13.74 -8.57 -8.19
N ALA A 398 12.97 -8.91 -7.15
CA ALA A 398 11.79 -9.77 -7.29
C ALA A 398 10.66 -9.10 -8.12
N ALA A 399 10.51 -7.77 -8.01
CA ALA A 399 9.63 -7.00 -8.88
C ALA A 399 10.07 -7.09 -10.35
N ILE A 400 11.38 -6.97 -10.63
CA ILE A 400 11.93 -7.15 -11.98
C ILE A 400 11.61 -8.55 -12.51
N ASN A 401 11.86 -9.61 -11.73
CA ASN A 401 11.51 -10.98 -12.15
C ASN A 401 10.01 -11.14 -12.41
N SER A 402 9.16 -10.47 -11.61
CA SER A 402 7.70 -10.50 -11.83
C SER A 402 7.29 -9.97 -13.21
N HIS A 403 8.07 -9.03 -13.78
CA HIS A 403 7.89 -8.54 -15.13
C HIS A 403 8.53 -9.44 -16.20
N LEU A 404 9.63 -10.11 -15.89
CA LEU A 404 10.32 -11.01 -16.84
C LEU A 404 9.51 -12.30 -17.10
N ASP A 405 8.73 -12.74 -16.11
CA ASP A 405 7.84 -13.90 -16.23
C ASP A 405 6.53 -13.59 -16.99
N ALA A 406 6.23 -12.32 -17.23
CA ALA A 406 5.00 -11.83 -17.86
C ALA A 406 5.14 -11.78 -19.38
#